data_AF-T1EHQ2-F1
#
_entry.id   AF-T1EHQ2-F1
#
_cell.length_a   1.000
_cell.length_b   1.000
_cell.length_c   1.000
_cell.angle_alpha   90.00
_cell.angle_beta   90.00
_cell.angle_gamma   90.00
#
_symmetry.space_group_name_H-M   'P 1'
#
loop_
_entity.id
_entity.type
_entity.pdbx_description
1 polymer ?
#
loop_
_entity_poly.entity_id
_entity_poly.type
_entity_poly.pdbx_seq_one_letter_code
_entity_poly.pdbx_strand_id
1 'polypeptide(L)' 'INNVIEATVIKGKYKGEDVLIPRIPMIAIPFNFKRLQFPERLAFAMTINKSQG' A
#
# COMPACT_ATOMS: atom_id res chain seq x y z
N ILE A 1 -17.45 1.78 -10.21
CA ILE A 1 -17.39 0.71 -9.18
C ILE A 1 -16.14 0.97 -8.35
N ASN A 2 -16.32 1.37 -7.09
CA ASN A 2 -15.26 1.85 -6.22
C ASN A 2 -14.47 0.65 -5.64
N ASN A 3 -13.37 0.27 -6.31
CA ASN A 3 -12.50 -0.81 -5.85
C ASN A 3 -11.52 -0.28 -4.80
N VAL A 4 -11.90 -0.41 -3.53
CA VAL A 4 -11.12 -0.02 -2.35
C VAL A 4 -10.92 -1.22 -1.43
N ILE A 5 -9.83 -1.24 -0.66
CA ILE A 5 -9.65 -2.17 0.45
C ILE A 5 -10.10 -1.46 1.72
N GLU A 6 -10.98 -2.09 2.49
CA GLU A 6 -11.34 -1.67 3.84
C GLU A 6 -10.54 -2.51 4.84
N ALA A 7 -9.91 -1.85 5.81
CA ALA A 7 -9.07 -2.51 6.81
C ALA A 7 -9.16 -1.81 8.17
N THR A 8 -9.11 -2.59 9.24
CA THR A 8 -9.03 -2.06 10.61
C THR A 8 -7.58 -2.07 11.10
N VAL A 9 -7.14 -0.97 11.72
CA VAL A 9 -5.78 -0.86 12.26
C VAL A 9 -5.67 -1.65 13.58
N ILE A 10 -4.82 -2.68 13.61
CA ILE A 10 -4.74 -3.60 14.76
C ILE A 10 -3.79 -3.09 15.87
N LYS A 11 -2.80 -2.25 15.53
CA LYS A 11 -1.75 -1.76 16.45
C LYS A 11 -1.32 -0.33 16.11
N GLY A 12 -0.70 0.35 17.08
CA GLY A 12 -0.16 1.70 16.92
C GLY A 12 -1.13 2.80 17.36
N LYS A 13 -0.83 4.05 16.97
CA LYS A 13 -1.57 5.26 17.40
C LYS A 13 -3.04 5.25 16.99
N TYR A 14 -3.35 4.69 15.82
CA TYR A 14 -4.68 4.69 15.21
C TYR A 14 -5.42 3.35 15.40
N LYS A 15 -5.08 2.59 16.45
CA LYS A 15 -5.65 1.25 16.67
C LYS A 15 -7.18 1.32 16.81
N GLY A 16 -7.86 0.44 16.10
CA GLY A 16 -9.32 0.30 16.09
C GLY A 16 -10.03 1.19 15.06
N GLU A 17 -9.30 2.03 14.35
CA GLU A 17 -9.84 2.83 13.26
C GLU A 17 -9.95 2.00 11.97
N ASP A 18 -11.06 2.17 11.25
CA ASP A 18 -11.25 1.65 9.91
C ASP A 18 -10.70 2.62 8.88
N VAL A 19 -9.90 2.11 7.95
CA VAL A 19 -9.27 2.87 6.89
C VAL A 19 -9.64 2.31 5.53
N LEU A 20 -9.80 3.22 4.56
CA LEU A 20 -10.02 2.88 3.16
C LEU A 20 -8.73 3.10 2.39
N ILE A 21 -8.23 2.04 1.76
CA ILE A 21 -6.99 2.05 0.99
C ILE A 21 -7.36 2.04 -0.51
N PRO A 22 -7.20 3.17 -1.21
CA PRO A 22 -7.46 3.25 -2.65
C PRO A 22 -6.28 2.71 -3.47
N ARG A 23 -6.51 2.45 -4.76
CA ARG A 23 -5.42 2.16 -5.70
C ARG A 23 -4.68 3.44 -6.06
N ILE A 24 -3.35 3.39 -6.08
CA ILE A 24 -2.47 4.49 -6.43
C ILE A 24 -1.78 4.17 -7.77
N PRO A 25 -1.59 5.15 -8.67
CA PRO A 25 -0.79 4.96 -9.87
C PRO A 25 0.70 4.90 -9.53
N MET A 26 1.36 3.79 -9.87
CA MET A 26 2.80 3.65 -9.85
C MET A 26 3.33 3.92 -11.26
N ILE A 27 4.14 4.98 -11.39
CA ILE A 27 4.73 5.42 -12.65
C ILE A 27 6.22 5.11 -12.61
N ALA A 28 6.72 4.36 -13.59
CA ALA A 28 8.17 4.21 -13.79
C ALA A 28 8.72 5.45 -14.52
N ILE A 29 9.98 5.80 -14.31
CA ILE A 29 10.66 6.88 -15.05
C ILE A 29 11.99 6.29 -15.52
N PRO A 30 12.41 6.46 -16.80
CA PRO A 30 11.94 7.43 -17.82
C PRO A 30 10.79 6.95 -18.72
N PHE A 31 10.32 5.71 -18.57
CA PHE A 31 9.26 5.16 -19.42
C PHE A 31 7.87 5.54 -18.91
N ASN A 32 6.96 6.00 -19.77
CA ASN A 32 5.56 6.29 -19.40
C ASN A 32 4.73 5.02 -19.11
N PHE A 33 5.22 4.13 -18.25
CA PHE A 33 4.53 2.94 -17.81
C PHE A 33 3.79 3.23 -16.50
N LYS A 34 2.46 3.20 -16.55
CA LYS A 34 1.57 3.44 -15.41
C LYS A 34 0.89 2.14 -15.00
N ARG A 35 1.15 1.69 -13.78
CA ARG A 35 0.43 0.56 -13.16
C ARG A 35 -0.43 1.08 -12.02
N LEU A 36 -1.74 0.85 -12.08
CA LEU A 36 -2.63 1.14 -10.96
C LEU A 36 -2.56 -0.03 -9.96
N GLN A 37 -2.21 0.21 -8.70
CA GLN A 37 -2.01 -0.85 -7.70
C GLN A 37 -2.41 -0.37 -6.30
N PHE A 38 -2.90 -1.26 -5.44
CA PHE A 38 -3.05 -0.93 -4.01
C PHE A 38 -1.66 -0.76 -3.36
N PRO A 39 -1.45 0.24 -2.51
CA PRO A 39 -0.17 0.50 -1.84
C PRO A 39 0.14 -0.49 -0.71
N GLU A 40 -0.19 -1.77 -0.89
CA GLU A 40 -0.05 -2.83 0.11
C GLU A 40 0.84 -3.96 -0.40
N ARG A 41 1.59 -4.58 0.52
CA ARG A 41 2.38 -5.80 0.29
C ARG A 41 2.37 -6.65 1.56
N LEU A 42 2.21 -7.96 1.41
CA LEU A 42 2.46 -8.89 2.52
C LEU A 42 3.91 -8.74 2.99
N ALA A 43 4.10 -8.50 4.28
CA ALA A 43 5.39 -8.16 4.88
C ALA A 43 5.90 -9.22 5.87
N PHE A 44 5.56 -10.51 5.66
CA PHE A 44 6.09 -11.61 6.48
C PHE A 44 7.63 -11.71 6.36
N ALA A 45 8.16 -11.42 5.18
CA ALA A 45 9.58 -11.25 4.91
C ALA A 45 9.76 -10.10 3.92
N MET A 46 10.76 -9.26 4.14
CA MET A 46 11.13 -8.15 3.26
C MET A 46 12.61 -8.21 2.97
N THR A 47 13.03 -7.75 1.79
CA THR A 47 14.46 -7.59 1.48
C THR A 47 15.03 -6.38 2.24
N ILE A 48 16.33 -6.38 2.51
CA ILE A 48 17.01 -5.31 3.27
C ILE A 48 16.70 -3.92 2.67
N ASN A 49 16.85 -3.78 1.34
CA ASN A 49 16.56 -2.52 0.63
C ASN A 49 15.09 -2.07 0.70
N LYS A 50 14.16 -2.96 1.13
CA LYS A 50 12.75 -2.62 1.31
C LYS A 50 12.39 -2.27 2.75
N SER A 51 13.13 -2.78 3.73
CA SER A 51 12.94 -2.46 5.15
C SER A 51 13.78 -1.30 5.64
N GLN A 52 14.81 -0.92 4.89
CA GLN A 52 15.69 0.19 5.23
C GLN A 52 14.98 1.52 4.94
N GLY A 53 14.95 2.39 5.95
CA GLY A 53 14.36 3.73 5.88
C GLY A 53 15.16 4.68 5.01
#